data_AF-Q9R0I5-F1
#
_entry.id   AF-Q9R0I5-F1
#
_cell.length_a   1.000
_cell.length_b   1.000
_cell.length_c   1.000
_cell.angle_alpha   90.00
_cell.angle_beta   90.00
_cell.angle_gamma   90.00
#
_symmetry.space_group_name_H-M   'P 1'
#
loop_
_entity.id
_entity.type
_entity.pdbx_description
1 polymer ?
#
loop_
_entity_poly.entity_id
_entity_poly.type
_entity_poly.pdbx_seq_one_letter_code
_entity_poly.pdbx_strand_id
1 'polypeptide(L)'
;LHVDTIYDRPSNTTTEIWTLPQVLGERYSADKDVVVLTSSLTGGVAEDIAYILKQMRRAIVVGERTEGGALDLQKLRIGQSNFFLTVPVSRSLGPLGGGSQTWEGSGVLPCVGTPAEQALEKALAILTLRRALPGVVHHLQEALQNYYTLVDRVPALLHHLASMDYTSVVSEEDLVTSLNAGLQAVSEDPRLLVRAIGPRETPSGPETEADDPPVAAPEVPEDEAGRRALVDSVFQVSVLPGNVGYLRFDRFADASVVGTL
;
A
#
# COMPACT_ATOMS: atom_id res chain seq x y z
N LEU A 1 15.87 -5.76 23.28
CA LEU A 1 14.52 -5.48 22.72
C LEU A 1 13.54 -6.50 23.29
N HIS A 2 12.48 -6.03 23.94
CA HIS A 2 11.38 -6.86 24.46
C HIS A 2 10.59 -7.46 23.29
N VAL A 3 10.19 -8.72 23.39
CA VAL A 3 9.48 -9.42 22.29
C VAL A 3 8.16 -10.05 22.73
N ASP A 4 8.02 -10.47 23.99
CA ASP A 4 6.75 -10.94 24.53
C ASP A 4 6.77 -10.94 26.06
N THR A 5 5.60 -10.94 26.69
CA THR A 5 5.44 -11.25 28.11
C THR A 5 4.46 -12.40 28.23
N ILE A 6 4.85 -13.48 28.91
CA ILE A 6 3.99 -14.63 29.21
C ILE A 6 3.49 -14.51 30.64
N TYR A 7 2.18 -14.55 30.84
CA TYR A 7 1.57 -14.66 32.16
C TYR A 7 1.17 -16.11 32.44
N ASP A 8 1.67 -16.66 33.55
CA ASP A 8 1.28 -17.98 34.09
C ASP A 8 0.40 -17.81 35.33
N ARG A 9 -0.84 -18.29 35.25
CA ARG A 9 -1.84 -18.13 36.30
C ARG A 9 -1.61 -19.02 37.53
N PRO A 10 -1.24 -20.32 37.43
CA PRO A 10 -1.01 -21.18 38.58
C PRO A 10 0.10 -20.68 39.51
N SER A 11 1.24 -20.25 38.96
CA SER A 11 2.34 -19.64 39.73
C SER A 11 2.10 -18.16 40.02
N ASN A 12 1.16 -17.53 39.29
CA ASN A 12 0.90 -16.10 39.30
C ASN A 12 2.15 -15.26 38.99
N THR A 13 2.89 -15.67 37.96
CA THR A 13 4.12 -15.01 37.53
C THR A 13 4.01 -14.50 36.10
N THR A 14 4.78 -13.46 35.79
CA THR A 14 4.97 -12.95 34.44
C THR A 14 6.43 -13.12 34.05
N THR A 15 6.67 -13.74 32.90
CA THR A 15 8.01 -13.89 32.33
C THR A 15 8.12 -13.02 31.10
N GLU A 16 9.03 -12.06 31.13
CA GLU A 16 9.36 -11.26 29.95
C GLU A 16 10.37 -12.00 29.07
N ILE A 17 10.15 -11.96 27.77
CA ILE A 17 11.01 -12.52 26.75
C ILE A 17 11.72 -11.36 26.05
N TRP A 18 13.05 -11.44 26.01
CA TRP A 18 13.92 -10.43 25.45
C TRP A 18 14.83 -11.04 24.38
N THR A 19 15.09 -10.28 23.33
CA THR A 19 16.17 -10.58 22.37
C THR A 19 17.53 -10.66 23.06
N LEU A 20 18.39 -11.56 22.58
CA LEU A 20 19.76 -11.65 23.04
C LEU A 20 20.63 -10.52 22.46
N PRO A 21 21.53 -9.90 23.25
CA PRO A 21 22.44 -8.87 22.76
C PRO A 21 23.51 -9.47 21.84
N GLN A 22 23.98 -10.68 22.15
CA GLN A 22 24.95 -11.43 21.35
C GLN A 22 24.34 -12.76 20.93
N VAL A 23 24.59 -13.14 19.68
CA VAL A 23 24.16 -14.42 19.11
C VAL A 23 25.38 -15.14 18.58
N LEU A 24 25.31 -16.47 18.53
CA LEU A 24 26.35 -17.26 17.89
C LEU A 24 26.18 -17.10 16.36
N GLY A 25 27.16 -16.47 15.71
CA GLY A 25 27.14 -16.21 14.27
C GLY A 25 26.68 -14.80 13.89
N GLU A 26 26.55 -14.55 12.60
CA GLU A 26 26.15 -13.24 12.07
C GLU A 26 24.64 -13.02 12.14
N ARG A 27 24.23 -11.78 12.47
CA ARG A 27 22.83 -11.37 12.36
C ARG A 27 22.49 -11.19 10.88
N TYR A 28 21.31 -11.67 10.47
CA TYR A 28 20.87 -11.62 9.07
C TYR A 28 20.93 -10.21 8.46
N SER A 29 20.34 -9.23 9.15
CA SER A 29 20.37 -7.77 9.00
C SER A 29 19.03 -7.20 9.49
N ALA A 30 18.99 -5.94 9.90
CA ALA A 30 17.73 -5.23 10.14
C ALA A 30 17.06 -4.79 8.83
N ASP A 31 17.85 -4.55 7.78
CA ASP A 31 17.40 -3.97 6.51
C ASP A 31 16.96 -5.02 5.48
N LYS A 32 17.32 -6.29 5.70
CA LYS A 32 16.90 -7.38 4.82
C LYS A 32 15.48 -7.83 5.15
N ASP A 33 14.65 -7.85 4.12
CA ASP A 33 13.29 -8.35 4.17
C ASP A 33 13.23 -9.77 4.72
N VAL A 34 12.21 -10.03 5.55
CA VAL A 34 11.87 -11.38 6.02
C VAL A 34 10.40 -11.63 5.74
N VAL A 35 10.12 -12.79 5.17
CA VAL A 35 8.77 -13.28 4.95
C VAL A 35 8.60 -14.57 5.76
N VAL A 36 7.49 -14.68 6.48
CA VAL A 36 7.13 -15.88 7.25
C VAL A 36 5.94 -16.52 6.53
N LEU A 37 6.09 -17.80 6.17
CA LEU A 37 5.01 -18.56 5.54
C LEU A 37 4.20 -19.28 6.61
N THR A 38 2.88 -19.17 6.55
CA THR A 38 1.97 -19.83 7.50
C THR A 38 0.91 -20.65 6.79
N SER A 39 0.45 -21.70 7.47
CA SER A 39 -0.70 -22.52 7.07
C SER A 39 -1.67 -22.68 8.24
N SER A 40 -2.85 -23.21 7.97
CA SER A 40 -3.81 -23.65 8.99
C SER A 40 -3.28 -24.72 9.95
N LEU A 41 -2.13 -25.35 9.64
CA LEU A 41 -1.44 -26.31 10.50
C LEU A 41 -0.33 -25.68 11.36
N THR A 42 -0.09 -24.37 11.21
CA THR A 42 0.90 -23.67 12.04
C THR A 42 0.29 -23.52 13.45
N GLY A 43 0.91 -24.15 14.44
CA GLY A 43 0.38 -24.22 15.80
C GLY A 43 1.44 -23.95 16.88
N GLY A 44 1.00 -23.47 18.03
CA GLY A 44 1.83 -23.32 19.24
C GLY A 44 2.90 -22.22 19.11
N VAL A 45 4.14 -22.51 19.51
CA VAL A 45 5.23 -21.51 19.54
C VAL A 45 5.52 -20.90 18.16
N ALA A 46 5.23 -21.64 17.06
CA ALA A 46 5.36 -21.10 15.72
C ALA A 46 4.39 -19.92 15.46
N GLU A 47 3.19 -19.97 16.04
CA GLU A 47 2.22 -18.88 15.97
C GLU A 47 2.75 -17.66 16.72
N ASP A 48 3.35 -17.87 17.89
CA ASP A 48 3.91 -16.79 18.70
C ASP A 48 5.06 -16.07 17.96
N ILE A 49 5.97 -16.82 17.34
CA ILE A 49 7.05 -16.25 16.52
C ILE A 49 6.49 -15.44 15.34
N ALA A 50 5.51 -15.99 14.61
CA ALA A 50 4.88 -15.30 13.49
C ALA A 50 4.17 -14.02 13.95
N TYR A 51 3.47 -14.08 15.09
CA TYR A 51 2.79 -12.95 15.71
C TYR A 51 3.78 -11.85 16.12
N ILE A 52 4.84 -12.21 16.85
CA ILE A 52 5.88 -11.28 17.32
C ILE A 52 6.53 -10.56 16.13
N LEU A 53 6.99 -11.31 15.13
CA LEU A 53 7.65 -10.73 13.96
C LEU A 53 6.71 -9.82 13.16
N LYS A 54 5.42 -10.16 13.08
CA LYS A 54 4.38 -9.31 12.47
C LYS A 54 4.16 -8.03 13.27
N GLN A 55 3.92 -8.12 14.57
CA GLN A 55 3.63 -6.95 15.43
C GLN A 55 4.80 -5.97 15.48
N MET A 56 6.03 -6.49 15.44
CA MET A 56 7.24 -5.68 15.40
C MET A 56 7.56 -5.10 14.01
N ARG A 57 6.70 -5.33 13.00
CA ARG A 57 6.94 -4.99 11.59
C ARG A 57 8.28 -5.51 11.05
N ARG A 58 8.77 -6.62 11.60
CA ARG A 58 10.03 -7.25 11.17
C ARG A 58 9.80 -8.20 10.01
N ALA A 59 8.64 -8.86 9.93
CA ALA A 59 8.34 -9.78 8.86
C ALA A 59 6.95 -9.55 8.27
N ILE A 60 6.82 -9.91 6.99
CA ILE A 60 5.54 -10.02 6.30
C ILE A 60 5.07 -11.47 6.47
N VAL A 61 3.89 -11.67 7.05
CA VAL A 61 3.31 -13.02 7.18
C VAL A 61 2.45 -13.29 5.95
N VAL A 62 2.71 -14.39 5.25
CA VAL A 62 2.06 -14.75 3.98
C VAL A 62 1.54 -16.18 4.07
N GLY A 63 0.29 -16.41 3.69
CA GLY A 63 -0.31 -17.74 3.68
C GLY A 63 -1.68 -17.75 4.34
N GLU A 64 -1.96 -18.78 5.11
CA GLU A 64 -3.25 -18.95 5.77
C GLU A 64 -3.21 -18.44 7.21
N ARG A 65 -4.40 -18.25 7.78
CA ARG A 65 -4.57 -18.06 9.22
C ARG A 65 -4.10 -19.32 9.94
N THR A 66 -3.34 -19.15 11.02
CA THR A 66 -2.81 -20.26 11.82
C THR A 66 -3.89 -20.93 12.68
N GLU A 67 -3.53 -22.04 13.33
CA GLU A 67 -4.48 -22.90 14.08
C GLU A 67 -5.27 -22.16 15.16
N GLY A 68 -4.62 -21.24 15.88
CA GLY A 68 -5.20 -20.56 17.03
C GLY A 68 -5.17 -21.41 18.29
N GLY A 69 -3.99 -21.96 18.60
CA GLY A 69 -3.77 -22.74 19.82
C GLY A 69 -3.80 -21.90 21.10
N ALA A 70 -3.34 -22.52 22.18
CA ALA A 70 -3.06 -21.86 23.45
C ALA A 70 -1.65 -22.25 23.90
N LEU A 71 -0.97 -21.37 24.64
CA LEU A 71 0.39 -21.63 25.11
C LEU A 71 0.47 -22.83 26.05
N ASP A 72 -0.43 -22.90 27.04
CA ASP A 72 -0.51 -24.02 27.97
C ASP A 72 -1.96 -24.29 28.38
N LEU A 73 -2.36 -25.55 28.25
CA LEU A 73 -3.67 -26.06 28.64
C LEU A 73 -3.49 -27.12 29.72
N GLN A 74 -4.10 -26.90 30.89
CA GLN A 74 -4.14 -27.91 31.93
C GLN A 74 -5.50 -28.60 31.98
N LYS A 75 -5.45 -29.93 32.05
CA LYS A 75 -6.62 -30.78 32.30
C LYS A 75 -6.70 -31.08 33.80
N LEU A 76 -7.60 -30.41 34.49
CA LEU A 76 -7.79 -30.51 35.93
C LEU A 76 -9.01 -31.36 36.25
N ARG A 77 -8.88 -32.31 37.18
CA ARG A 77 -10.02 -33.09 37.67
C ARG A 77 -10.88 -32.23 38.60
N ILE A 78 -12.21 -32.28 38.45
CA ILE A 78 -13.12 -31.51 39.30
C ILE A 78 -13.39 -32.28 40.59
N GLY A 79 -12.62 -31.95 41.64
CA GLY A 79 -12.72 -32.60 42.95
C GLY A 79 -12.50 -34.12 42.87
N GLN A 80 -13.37 -34.89 43.52
CA GLN A 80 -13.38 -36.36 43.47
C GLN A 80 -14.24 -36.94 42.34
N SER A 81 -14.86 -36.09 41.50
CA SER A 81 -15.77 -36.54 40.43
C SER A 81 -15.03 -37.18 39.25
N ASN A 82 -15.74 -37.74 38.28
CA ASN A 82 -15.14 -38.23 37.03
C ASN A 82 -15.07 -37.16 35.92
N PHE A 83 -15.38 -35.90 36.25
CA PHE A 83 -15.34 -34.78 35.31
C PHE A 83 -13.98 -34.08 35.31
N PHE A 84 -13.60 -33.53 34.15
CA PHE A 84 -12.38 -32.76 33.95
C PHE A 84 -12.72 -31.39 33.34
N LEU A 85 -11.96 -30.38 33.74
CA LEU A 85 -11.92 -29.06 33.15
C LEU A 85 -10.61 -28.93 32.37
N THR A 86 -10.67 -28.58 31.09
CA THR A 86 -9.49 -28.10 30.34
C THR A 86 -9.52 -26.59 30.38
N VAL A 87 -8.45 -25.97 30.89
CA VAL A 87 -8.38 -24.53 31.08
C VAL A 87 -7.02 -23.99 30.61
N PRO A 88 -6.97 -22.88 29.86
CA PRO A 88 -5.72 -22.19 29.58
C PRO A 88 -5.18 -21.60 30.88
N VAL A 89 -3.93 -21.94 31.19
CA VAL A 89 -3.27 -21.52 32.43
C VAL A 89 -2.16 -20.52 32.19
N SER A 90 -1.66 -20.43 30.96
CA SER A 90 -0.72 -19.41 30.52
C SER A 90 -1.28 -18.67 29.30
N ARG A 91 -0.85 -17.42 29.12
CA ARG A 91 -1.13 -16.64 27.91
C ARG A 91 0.00 -15.68 27.55
N SER A 92 0.19 -15.46 26.26
CA SER A 92 1.03 -14.40 25.70
C SER A 92 0.33 -13.05 25.91
N LEU A 93 1.08 -11.97 26.11
CA LEU A 93 0.57 -10.59 26.19
C LEU A 93 1.06 -9.73 25.02
N GLY A 94 1.89 -10.29 24.15
CA GLY A 94 2.51 -9.64 23.01
C GLY A 94 3.68 -8.69 23.37
N PRO A 95 4.44 -8.24 22.35
CA PRO A 95 5.63 -7.40 22.50
C PRO A 95 5.41 -6.02 23.15
N LEU A 96 4.15 -5.58 23.31
CA LEU A 96 3.80 -4.26 23.86
C LEU A 96 3.02 -4.34 25.18
N GLY A 97 2.80 -5.53 25.75
CA GLY A 97 2.23 -5.75 27.08
C GLY A 97 0.81 -5.21 27.32
N GLY A 98 0.16 -4.61 26.31
CA GLY A 98 -1.10 -3.87 26.44
C GLY A 98 -2.24 -4.36 25.55
N GLY A 99 -2.06 -5.43 24.77
CA GLY A 99 -3.09 -5.96 23.88
C GLY A 99 -4.10 -6.84 24.61
N SER A 100 -5.40 -6.55 24.49
CA SER A 100 -6.48 -7.47 24.88
C SER A 100 -6.67 -8.63 23.89
N GLN A 101 -5.97 -8.60 22.76
CA GLN A 101 -6.19 -9.49 21.63
C GLN A 101 -4.86 -10.11 21.18
N THR A 102 -4.68 -11.39 21.52
CA THR A 102 -3.50 -12.19 21.21
C THR A 102 -3.81 -13.13 20.04
N TRP A 103 -2.78 -13.83 19.55
CA TRP A 103 -2.96 -14.88 18.56
C TRP A 103 -3.71 -16.10 19.13
N GLU A 104 -3.69 -16.32 20.45
CA GLU A 104 -4.29 -17.50 21.07
C GLU A 104 -5.81 -17.59 20.83
N GLY A 105 -6.29 -18.81 20.58
CA GLY A 105 -7.69 -19.12 20.28
C GLY A 105 -8.18 -18.68 18.90
N SER A 106 -7.47 -17.76 18.25
CA SER A 106 -7.89 -17.20 16.96
C SER A 106 -6.87 -17.43 15.86
N GLY A 107 -5.60 -17.63 16.17
CA GLY A 107 -4.50 -17.73 15.23
C GLY A 107 -4.02 -16.37 14.73
N VAL A 108 -2.80 -16.36 14.19
CA VAL A 108 -2.21 -15.22 13.49
C VAL A 108 -2.89 -15.07 12.15
N LEU A 109 -3.61 -13.97 11.97
CA LEU A 109 -4.05 -13.54 10.65
C LEU A 109 -2.81 -13.15 9.83
N PRO A 110 -2.60 -13.64 8.59
CA PRO A 110 -1.49 -13.25 7.75
C PRO A 110 -1.58 -11.76 7.36
N CYS A 111 -0.47 -11.17 6.91
CA CYS A 111 -0.47 -9.87 6.24
C CYS A 111 -1.04 -10.01 4.82
N VAL A 112 -0.72 -11.11 4.14
CA VAL A 112 -1.24 -11.46 2.81
C VAL A 112 -1.87 -12.84 2.87
N GLY A 113 -3.20 -12.88 2.79
CA GLY A 113 -3.98 -14.12 2.79
C GLY A 113 -3.88 -14.85 1.44
N THR A 114 -3.42 -16.09 1.45
CA THR A 114 -3.32 -16.95 0.26
C THR A 114 -3.28 -18.43 0.69
N PRO A 115 -3.71 -19.40 -0.14
CA PRO A 115 -3.53 -20.81 0.18
C PRO A 115 -2.07 -21.15 0.52
N ALA A 116 -1.84 -22.06 1.47
CA ALA A 116 -0.48 -22.36 1.95
C ALA A 116 0.45 -22.82 0.82
N GLU A 117 -0.08 -23.53 -0.18
CA GLU A 117 0.62 -23.97 -1.39
C GLU A 117 1.11 -22.82 -2.29
N GLN A 118 0.44 -21.67 -2.27
CA GLN A 118 0.79 -20.47 -3.04
C GLN A 118 1.61 -19.46 -2.24
N ALA A 119 1.77 -19.67 -0.92
CA ALA A 119 2.42 -18.73 -0.03
C ALA A 119 3.87 -18.43 -0.43
N LEU A 120 4.61 -19.45 -0.87
CA LEU A 120 5.99 -19.28 -1.33
C LEU A 120 6.08 -18.44 -2.61
N GLU A 121 5.24 -18.73 -3.60
CA GLU A 121 5.20 -17.97 -4.84
C GLU A 121 4.87 -16.50 -4.57
N LYS A 122 3.85 -16.25 -3.75
CA LYS A 122 3.46 -14.89 -3.36
C LYS A 122 4.57 -14.17 -2.61
N ALA A 123 5.28 -14.87 -1.71
CA ALA A 123 6.44 -14.32 -1.00
C ALA A 123 7.58 -13.92 -1.95
N LEU A 124 7.89 -14.76 -2.94
CA LEU A 124 8.92 -14.45 -3.93
C LEU A 124 8.55 -13.26 -4.81
N ALA A 125 7.27 -13.12 -5.17
CA ALA A 125 6.77 -11.95 -5.89
C ALA A 125 6.96 -10.65 -5.07
N ILE A 126 6.59 -10.68 -3.78
CA ILE A 126 6.80 -9.55 -2.85
C ILE A 126 8.29 -9.16 -2.78
N LEU A 127 9.17 -10.14 -2.58
CA LEU A 127 10.61 -9.89 -2.47
C LEU A 127 11.20 -9.36 -3.79
N THR A 128 10.73 -9.86 -4.92
CA THR A 128 11.16 -9.38 -6.25
C THR A 128 10.78 -7.93 -6.45
N LEU A 129 9.53 -7.57 -6.12
CA LEU A 129 9.06 -6.19 -6.17
C LEU A 129 9.90 -5.28 -5.27
N ARG A 130 10.05 -5.65 -3.98
CA ARG A 130 10.80 -4.85 -3.00
C ARG A 130 12.26 -4.64 -3.39
N ARG A 131 12.89 -5.65 -3.99
CA ARG A 131 14.25 -5.54 -4.52
C ARG A 131 14.34 -4.51 -5.67
N ALA A 132 13.30 -4.38 -6.49
CA ALA A 132 13.26 -3.42 -7.59
C ALA A 132 12.88 -2.00 -7.15
N LEU A 133 12.18 -1.84 -6.01
CA LEU A 133 11.64 -0.55 -5.54
C LEU A 133 12.66 0.60 -5.52
N PRO A 134 13.88 0.46 -4.98
CA PRO A 134 14.83 1.58 -4.96
C PRO A 134 15.13 2.12 -6.36
N GLY A 135 15.24 1.22 -7.35
CA GLY A 135 15.41 1.59 -8.75
C GLY A 135 14.18 2.28 -9.31
N VAL A 136 12.98 1.75 -9.07
CA VAL A 136 11.72 2.35 -9.54
C VAL A 136 11.53 3.77 -8.98
N VAL A 137 11.76 3.96 -7.69
CA VAL A 137 11.64 5.27 -7.03
C VAL A 137 12.65 6.25 -7.60
N HIS A 138 13.89 5.82 -7.84
CA HIS A 138 14.91 6.67 -8.44
C HIS A 138 14.51 7.17 -9.83
N HIS A 139 14.07 6.27 -10.72
CA HIS A 139 13.63 6.67 -12.07
C HIS A 139 12.38 7.55 -12.03
N LEU A 140 11.46 7.33 -11.07
CA LEU A 140 10.31 8.20 -10.87
C LEU A 140 10.73 9.61 -10.44
N GLN A 141 11.71 9.72 -9.54
CA GLN A 141 12.27 11.01 -9.12
C GLN A 141 12.89 11.76 -10.31
N GLU A 142 13.67 11.08 -11.16
CA GLU A 142 14.22 11.66 -12.38
C GLU A 142 13.12 12.11 -13.36
N ALA A 143 12.10 11.29 -13.56
CA ALA A 143 10.98 11.62 -14.43
C ALA A 143 10.23 12.87 -13.95
N LEU A 144 9.99 13.00 -12.64
CA LEU A 144 9.37 14.18 -12.06
C LEU A 144 10.23 15.43 -12.26
N GLN A 145 11.55 15.33 -12.12
CA GLN A 145 12.46 16.45 -12.35
C GLN A 145 12.50 16.91 -13.80
N ASN A 146 12.45 15.96 -14.74
CA ASN A 146 12.63 16.24 -16.16
C ASN A 146 11.34 16.63 -16.89
N TYR A 147 10.18 16.11 -16.46
CA TYR A 147 8.94 16.21 -17.22
C TYR A 147 7.78 16.89 -16.49
N TYR A 148 7.81 17.00 -15.15
CA TYR A 148 6.69 17.57 -14.43
C TYR A 148 6.65 19.10 -14.54
N THR A 149 5.52 19.65 -14.99
CA THR A 149 5.40 21.07 -15.35
C THR A 149 5.24 22.00 -14.14
N LEU A 150 4.69 21.50 -13.02
CA LEU A 150 4.59 22.26 -11.77
C LEU A 150 5.91 22.14 -10.98
N VAL A 151 6.94 22.81 -11.48
CA VAL A 151 8.33 22.72 -10.98
C VAL A 151 8.46 23.12 -9.50
N ASP A 152 7.61 24.01 -9.01
CA ASP A 152 7.54 24.44 -7.61
C ASP A 152 7.18 23.29 -6.65
N ARG A 153 6.46 22.26 -7.15
CA ARG A 153 6.04 21.09 -6.37
C ARG A 153 7.08 19.97 -6.37
N VAL A 154 8.02 19.96 -7.32
CA VAL A 154 9.02 18.89 -7.48
C VAL A 154 9.83 18.65 -6.19
N PRO A 155 10.38 19.66 -5.49
CA PRO A 155 11.14 19.40 -4.25
C PRO A 155 10.32 18.66 -3.18
N ALA A 156 9.04 19.00 -3.03
CA ALA A 156 8.15 18.35 -2.08
C ALA A 156 7.85 16.89 -2.47
N LEU A 157 7.63 16.63 -3.77
CA LEU A 157 7.40 15.27 -4.29
C LEU A 157 8.62 14.37 -4.08
N LEU A 158 9.83 14.89 -4.37
CA LEU A 158 11.07 14.15 -4.16
C LEU A 158 11.31 13.82 -2.68
N HIS A 159 11.05 14.78 -1.79
CA HIS A 159 11.13 14.56 -0.36
C HIS A 159 10.13 13.51 0.11
N HIS A 160 8.89 13.58 -0.37
CA HIS A 160 7.86 12.60 -0.06
C HIS A 160 8.30 11.18 -0.46
N LEU A 161 8.75 10.98 -1.71
CA LEU A 161 9.25 9.69 -2.20
C LEU A 161 10.43 9.17 -1.37
N ALA A 162 11.34 10.03 -0.92
CA ALA A 162 12.46 9.62 -0.07
C ALA A 162 12.03 9.24 1.36
N SER A 163 10.93 9.78 1.86
CA SER A 163 10.41 9.56 3.21
C SER A 163 9.34 8.46 3.32
N MET A 164 8.88 7.95 2.18
CA MET A 164 7.77 7.01 2.10
C MET A 164 8.13 5.66 2.73
N ASP A 165 7.22 5.10 3.53
CA ASP A 165 7.39 3.78 4.11
C ASP A 165 7.03 2.68 3.10
N TYR A 166 8.04 2.16 2.41
CA TYR A 166 7.87 1.05 1.46
C TYR A 166 7.73 -0.32 2.15
N THR A 167 7.84 -0.39 3.49
CA THR A 167 7.83 -1.68 4.19
C THR A 167 6.45 -2.34 4.21
N SER A 168 5.38 -1.61 3.94
CA SER A 168 4.01 -2.14 3.82
C SER A 168 3.63 -2.60 2.40
N VAL A 169 4.49 -2.37 1.40
CA VAL A 169 4.20 -2.75 0.02
C VAL A 169 4.31 -4.26 -0.15
N VAL A 170 3.19 -4.90 -0.54
CA VAL A 170 3.08 -6.36 -0.73
C VAL A 170 2.57 -6.75 -2.13
N SER A 171 2.27 -5.78 -2.98
CA SER A 171 1.92 -6.01 -4.38
C SER A 171 2.18 -4.76 -5.23
N GLU A 172 2.20 -4.93 -6.55
CA GLU A 172 2.30 -3.81 -7.50
C GLU A 172 1.09 -2.87 -7.41
N GLU A 173 -0.10 -3.43 -7.19
CA GLU A 173 -1.33 -2.65 -6.99
C GLU A 173 -1.25 -1.77 -5.73
N ASP A 174 -0.74 -2.32 -4.62
CA ASP A 174 -0.52 -1.56 -3.39
C ASP A 174 0.50 -0.44 -3.60
N LEU A 175 1.57 -0.72 -4.35
CA LEU A 175 2.59 0.28 -4.68
C LEU A 175 1.99 1.43 -5.50
N VAL A 176 1.28 1.11 -6.59
CA VAL A 176 0.65 2.09 -7.48
C VAL A 176 -0.35 2.94 -6.69
N THR A 177 -1.20 2.30 -5.89
CA THR A 177 -2.19 2.99 -5.05
C THR A 177 -1.51 3.94 -4.06
N SER A 178 -0.47 3.46 -3.38
CA SER A 178 0.25 4.26 -2.39
C SER A 178 1.01 5.43 -3.02
N LEU A 179 1.65 5.21 -4.18
CA LEU A 179 2.35 6.26 -4.93
C LEU A 179 1.36 7.32 -5.42
N ASN A 180 0.24 6.92 -6.02
CA ASN A 180 -0.76 7.87 -6.52
C ASN A 180 -1.36 8.71 -5.38
N ALA A 181 -1.74 8.06 -4.27
CA ALA A 181 -2.25 8.77 -3.10
C ALA A 181 -1.25 9.80 -2.56
N GLY A 182 0.02 9.41 -2.44
CA GLY A 182 1.09 10.29 -1.95
C GLY A 182 1.42 11.44 -2.89
N LEU A 183 1.63 11.14 -4.18
CA LEU A 183 1.99 12.13 -5.19
C LEU A 183 0.87 13.17 -5.36
N GLN A 184 -0.39 12.74 -5.49
CA GLN A 184 -1.53 13.65 -5.68
C GLN A 184 -1.81 14.51 -4.45
N ALA A 185 -1.63 13.96 -3.24
CA ALA A 185 -1.77 14.74 -2.01
C ALA A 185 -0.73 15.86 -1.89
N VAL A 186 0.50 15.61 -2.37
CA VAL A 186 1.61 16.59 -2.31
C VAL A 186 1.55 17.60 -3.45
N SER A 187 1.18 17.16 -4.66
CA SER A 187 1.11 18.02 -5.84
C SER A 187 -0.17 18.83 -5.92
N GLU A 188 -1.26 18.34 -5.30
CA GLU A 188 -2.64 18.81 -5.54
C GLU A 188 -3.06 18.68 -7.01
N ASP A 189 -2.37 17.81 -7.77
CA ASP A 189 -2.59 17.61 -9.21
C ASP A 189 -3.13 16.20 -9.46
N PRO A 190 -4.45 16.05 -9.74
CA PRO A 190 -5.06 14.75 -9.97
C PRO A 190 -4.59 14.08 -11.27
N ARG A 191 -3.92 14.82 -12.17
CA ARG A 191 -3.41 14.30 -13.45
C ARG A 191 -2.07 13.60 -13.29
N LEU A 192 -1.36 13.80 -12.17
CA LEU A 192 -0.12 13.09 -11.89
C LEU A 192 -0.45 11.65 -11.46
N LEU A 193 -0.10 10.69 -12.32
CA LEU A 193 -0.48 9.29 -12.17
C LEU A 193 0.70 8.35 -12.45
N VAL A 194 0.77 7.28 -11.68
CA VAL A 194 1.60 6.10 -11.88
C VAL A 194 0.66 4.94 -12.23
N ARG A 195 1.04 4.13 -13.23
CA ARG A 195 0.31 2.93 -13.65
C ARG A 195 1.27 1.75 -13.76
N ALA A 196 0.79 0.56 -13.42
CA ALA A 196 1.51 -0.68 -13.71
C ALA A 196 1.18 -1.13 -15.14
N ILE A 197 2.19 -1.56 -15.89
CA ILE A 197 2.02 -2.06 -17.26
C ILE A 197 1.21 -3.37 -17.18
N GLY A 198 0.00 -3.38 -17.73
CA GLY A 198 -0.78 -4.61 -17.85
C GLY A 198 -0.15 -5.60 -18.85
N PRO A 199 -0.54 -6.89 -18.87
CA PRO A 199 -0.01 -7.91 -19.81
C PRO A 199 -0.16 -7.58 -21.31
N ARG A 200 -0.75 -6.44 -21.66
CA ARG A 200 -1.06 -6.01 -23.02
C ARG A 200 -0.56 -4.61 -23.38
N GLU A 201 0.15 -3.93 -22.49
CA GLU A 201 0.66 -2.59 -22.78
C GLU A 201 2.13 -2.68 -23.21
N THR A 202 2.34 -2.71 -24.53
CA THR A 202 3.64 -2.35 -25.09
C THR A 202 3.88 -0.87 -24.81
N PRO A 203 5.09 -0.44 -24.41
CA PRO A 203 5.39 0.98 -24.19
C PRO A 203 5.30 1.71 -25.52
N SER A 204 4.18 2.36 -25.78
CA SER A 204 3.84 2.91 -27.10
C SER A 204 3.32 4.34 -26.96
N GLY A 205 4.24 5.31 -26.86
CA GLY A 205 3.94 6.74 -27.05
C GLY A 205 2.92 7.33 -26.06
N PRO A 206 2.52 8.61 -26.25
CA PRO A 206 1.51 9.22 -25.41
C PRO A 206 0.19 8.47 -25.58
N GLU A 207 -0.26 7.83 -24.51
CA GLU A 207 -1.56 7.17 -24.45
C GLU A 207 -2.65 8.21 -24.59
N THR A 208 -3.31 8.20 -25.74
CA THR A 208 -4.61 8.82 -25.94
C THR A 208 -5.58 8.10 -25.00
N GLU A 209 -6.04 8.80 -23.97
CA GLU A 209 -7.07 8.30 -23.05
C GLU A 209 -8.25 7.75 -23.85
N ALA A 210 -8.75 6.59 -23.41
CA ALA A 210 -10.05 6.09 -23.81
C ALA A 210 -11.12 7.01 -23.19
N ASP A 211 -11.38 8.14 -23.84
CA ASP A 211 -12.34 9.14 -23.42
C ASP A 211 -13.23 9.48 -24.62
N ASP A 212 -14.39 8.80 -24.69
CA ASP A 212 -15.40 8.94 -25.75
C ASP A 212 -14.85 8.71 -27.18
N PRO A 213 -15.68 8.60 -28.23
CA PRO A 213 -15.16 8.84 -29.58
C PRO A 213 -14.49 10.23 -29.52
N PRO A 214 -13.32 10.46 -30.16
CA PRO A 214 -12.85 11.82 -30.29
C PRO A 214 -14.00 12.58 -30.93
N VAL A 215 -14.65 13.48 -30.18
CA VAL A 215 -15.47 14.50 -30.80
C VAL A 215 -14.47 15.16 -31.71
N ALA A 216 -14.60 14.87 -33.01
CA ALA A 216 -13.69 15.35 -34.02
C ALA A 216 -13.38 16.79 -33.67
N ALA A 217 -12.09 17.12 -33.49
CA ALA A 217 -11.67 18.50 -33.30
C ALA A 217 -12.49 19.31 -34.31
N PRO A 218 -13.36 20.24 -33.88
CA PRO A 218 -14.37 20.79 -34.76
C PRO A 218 -13.60 21.37 -35.94
N GLU A 219 -13.74 20.72 -37.11
CA GLU A 219 -13.11 21.20 -38.33
C GLU A 219 -13.60 22.63 -38.48
N VAL A 220 -12.66 23.56 -38.50
CA VAL A 220 -12.97 24.98 -38.58
C VAL A 220 -13.77 25.15 -39.85
N PRO A 221 -15.04 25.58 -39.76
CA PRO A 221 -15.84 25.71 -40.97
C PRO A 221 -15.12 26.64 -41.94
N GLU A 222 -15.04 26.27 -43.22
CA GLU A 222 -14.38 27.12 -44.22
C GLU A 222 -15.18 28.41 -44.47
N ASP A 223 -16.49 28.39 -44.20
CA ASP A 223 -17.39 29.50 -44.37
C ASP A 223 -17.42 30.44 -43.14
N GLU A 224 -17.54 31.73 -43.40
CA GLU A 224 -17.58 32.75 -42.34
C GLU A 224 -18.74 32.57 -41.35
N ALA A 225 -19.88 32.04 -41.81
CA ALA A 225 -21.05 31.83 -40.98
C ALA A 225 -20.84 30.66 -40.01
N GLY A 226 -20.27 29.56 -40.47
CA GLY A 226 -19.85 28.45 -39.62
C GLY A 226 -18.80 28.87 -38.59
N ARG A 227 -17.81 29.69 -38.96
CA ARG A 227 -16.82 30.23 -38.00
C ARG A 227 -17.48 31.10 -36.93
N ARG A 228 -18.46 31.93 -37.31
CA ARG A 228 -19.19 32.77 -36.34
C ARG A 228 -20.02 31.95 -35.38
N ALA A 229 -20.75 30.96 -35.91
CA ALA A 229 -21.54 30.04 -35.10
C ALA A 229 -20.66 29.23 -34.13
N LEU A 230 -19.46 28.82 -34.55
CA LEU A 230 -18.47 28.18 -33.69
C LEU A 230 -18.02 29.13 -32.58
N VAL A 231 -17.65 30.37 -32.90
CA VAL A 231 -17.25 31.37 -31.90
C VAL A 231 -18.38 31.65 -30.91
N ASP A 232 -19.61 31.87 -31.38
CA ASP A 232 -20.77 32.16 -30.52
C ASP A 232 -21.16 30.96 -29.64
N SER A 233 -20.87 29.74 -30.09
CA SER A 233 -21.10 28.51 -29.31
C SER A 233 -20.04 28.29 -28.23
N VAL A 234 -18.80 28.74 -28.46
CA VAL A 234 -17.64 28.48 -27.60
C VAL A 234 -17.37 29.66 -26.66
N PHE A 235 -17.69 30.89 -27.07
CA PHE A 235 -17.44 32.13 -26.35
C PHE A 235 -18.77 32.84 -26.06
N GLN A 236 -19.03 33.14 -24.78
CA GLN A 236 -20.13 33.99 -24.35
C GLN A 236 -19.57 35.30 -23.81
N VAL A 237 -19.97 36.42 -24.41
CA VAL A 237 -19.52 37.77 -24.04
C VAL A 237 -20.72 38.61 -23.63
N SER A 238 -20.63 39.29 -22.48
CA SER A 238 -21.62 40.29 -22.07
C SER A 238 -20.96 41.48 -21.36
N VAL A 239 -21.56 42.66 -21.49
CA VAL A 239 -21.13 43.88 -20.77
C VAL A 239 -22.23 44.25 -19.79
N LEU A 240 -21.92 44.16 -18.50
CA LEU A 240 -22.84 44.45 -17.41
C LEU A 240 -22.81 45.95 -17.04
N PRO A 241 -23.86 46.45 -16.35
CA PRO A 241 -23.88 47.81 -15.83
C PRO A 241 -22.65 48.12 -14.98
N GLY A 242 -22.09 49.32 -15.11
CA GLY A 242 -20.83 49.69 -14.45
C GLY A 242 -19.57 49.35 -15.25
N ASN A 243 -19.70 49.04 -16.55
CA ASN A 243 -18.58 48.76 -17.45
C ASN A 243 -17.77 47.52 -17.05
N VAL A 244 -18.45 46.47 -16.58
CA VAL A 244 -17.85 45.18 -16.21
C VAL A 244 -18.09 44.18 -17.34
N GLY A 245 -17.03 43.71 -17.99
CA GLY A 245 -17.10 42.68 -19.02
C GLY A 245 -17.08 41.27 -18.43
N TYR A 246 -17.92 40.39 -18.97
CA TYR A 246 -17.95 38.96 -18.68
C TYR A 246 -17.60 38.18 -19.94
N LEU A 247 -16.65 37.26 -19.82
CA LEU A 247 -16.23 36.33 -20.87
C LEU A 247 -16.26 34.92 -20.28
N ARG A 248 -17.02 34.02 -20.90
CA ARG A 248 -16.95 32.58 -20.66
C ARG A 248 -16.50 31.90 -21.94
N PHE A 249 -15.59 30.95 -21.81
CA PHE A 249 -15.24 30.02 -22.87
C PHE A 249 -15.03 28.63 -22.29
N ASP A 250 -15.39 27.61 -23.06
CA ASP A 250 -15.28 26.22 -22.61
C ASP A 250 -14.12 25.49 -23.31
N ARG A 251 -13.67 25.95 -24.49
CA ARG A 251 -12.55 25.40 -25.26
C ARG A 251 -11.87 26.47 -26.12
N PHE A 252 -10.64 26.21 -26.56
CA PHE A 252 -10.01 26.92 -27.66
C PHE A 252 -9.77 25.96 -28.82
N ALA A 253 -9.81 26.47 -30.05
CA ALA A 253 -9.30 25.72 -31.19
C ALA A 253 -7.78 25.55 -31.06
N ASP A 254 -7.25 24.49 -31.67
CA ASP A 254 -5.82 24.21 -31.66
C ASP A 254 -5.00 25.41 -32.19
N ALA A 255 -3.75 25.56 -31.73
CA ALA A 255 -2.89 26.67 -32.16
C ALA A 255 -2.69 26.72 -33.69
N SER A 256 -2.73 25.56 -34.35
CA SER A 256 -2.71 25.44 -35.81
C SER A 256 -3.89 26.12 -36.51
N VAL A 257 -5.05 26.15 -35.86
CA VAL A 257 -6.26 26.83 -36.34
C VAL A 257 -6.18 28.34 -36.14
N VAL A 258 -5.69 28.80 -34.99
CA VAL A 258 -5.64 30.23 -34.66
C VAL A 258 -4.78 31.03 -35.65
N GLY A 259 -3.75 30.40 -36.25
CA GLY A 259 -2.94 31.05 -37.31
C GLY A 259 -3.65 31.22 -38.67
N THR A 260 -4.85 30.66 -38.84
CA THR A 260 -5.63 30.68 -40.10
C THR A 260 -6.95 31.45 -39.99
N LEU A 261 -7.32 31.92 -38.79
CA LEU A 261 -8.44 32.83 -38.52
C LEU A 261 -7.98 34.28 -38.53
#